data_AF-A0A1H2T3N3-F1
#
_entry.id   AF-A0A1H2T3N3-F1
#
_cell.length_a   1.000
_cell.length_b   1.000
_cell.length_c   1.000
_cell.angle_alpha   90.00
_cell.angle_beta   90.00
_cell.angle_gamma   90.00
#
_symmetry.space_group_name_H-M   'P 1'
#
loop_
_entity.id
_entity.type
_entity.pdbx_description
1 polymer ?
#
loop_
_entity_poly.entity_id
_entity_poly.type
_entity_poly.pdbx_seq_one_letter_code
_entity_poly.pdbx_strand_id
1 'polypeptide(L)'
;MSGAYFRWDGEDLLLACHLQPKASRDEFAGLHGDRLKIRLTAPPVEGKANAHLLAFLAEAFGVSKSQVSLESGELNRQKRVRIRHPRQLPALPGLTARPA
;
A
#
# COMPACT_ATOMS: atom_id res chain seq x y z
N MET A 1 -8.12 3.68 20.03
CA MET A 1 -8.10 4.68 18.94
C MET A 1 -7.68 3.95 17.69
N SER A 2 -8.65 3.60 16.84
CA SER A 2 -8.42 2.88 15.58
C SER A 2 -7.70 3.79 14.60
N GLY A 3 -6.41 3.57 14.41
CA GLY A 3 -5.66 4.25 13.36
C GLY A 3 -6.11 3.71 12.01
N ALA A 4 -6.69 4.57 11.17
CA ALA A 4 -6.99 4.16 9.81
C ALA A 4 -5.67 3.89 9.07
N TYR A 5 -5.57 2.73 8.42
CA TYR A 5 -4.43 2.39 7.57
C TYR A 5 -4.41 3.20 6.27
N PHE A 6 -5.44 3.99 6.00
CA PHE A 6 -5.51 4.88 4.86
C PHE A 6 -6.00 6.25 5.31
N ARG A 7 -5.64 7.28 4.55
CA ARG A 7 -6.23 8.61 4.64
C ARG A 7 -6.22 9.26 3.26
N TRP A 8 -7.23 10.08 2.99
CA TRP A 8 -7.26 10.94 1.81
C TRP A 8 -6.52 12.25 2.11
N ASP A 9 -5.74 12.71 1.15
CA ASP A 9 -5.01 13.98 1.17
C ASP A 9 -5.30 14.71 -0.15
N GLY A 10 -6.40 15.46 -0.15
CA GLY A 10 -6.98 16.00 -1.38
C GLY A 10 -7.44 14.89 -2.32
N GLU A 11 -6.74 14.75 -3.45
CA GLU A 11 -7.01 13.72 -4.46
C GLU A 11 -6.08 12.51 -4.34
N ASP A 12 -5.11 12.57 -3.43
CA ASP A 12 -4.14 11.53 -3.20
C ASP A 12 -4.57 10.62 -2.04
N LEU A 13 -4.27 9.33 -2.16
CA LEU A 13 -4.52 8.34 -1.14
C LEU A 13 -3.20 7.96 -0.46
N LEU A 14 -3.12 8.18 0.85
CA LEU A 14 -1.99 7.78 1.66
C LEU A 14 -2.33 6.47 2.38
N LEU A 15 -1.50 5.45 2.15
CA LEU A 15 -1.64 4.11 2.74
C LEU A 15 -0.49 3.81 3.70
N ALA A 16 -0.83 3.31 4.88
CA ALA A 16 0.09 2.72 5.84
C ALA A 16 0.03 1.19 5.71
N CYS A 17 1.10 0.62 5.17
CA CYS A 17 1.20 -0.80 4.87
C CYS A 17 2.21 -1.51 5.78
N HIS A 18 1.96 -2.79 6.04
CA HIS A 18 2.89 -3.71 6.68
C HIS A 18 3.26 -4.82 5.70
N LEU A 19 4.52 -4.82 5.25
CA LEU A 19 5.04 -5.80 4.32
C LEU A 19 5.40 -7.11 5.02
N GLN A 20 4.86 -8.21 4.50
CA GLN A 20 5.30 -9.55 4.80
C GLN A 20 6.02 -10.13 3.55
N PRO A 21 7.36 -10.08 3.51
CA PRO A 21 8.14 -10.67 2.43
C PRO A 21 8.12 -12.21 2.51
N LYS A 22 8.63 -12.88 1.46
CA LYS A 22 8.67 -14.35 1.33
C LYS A 22 7.28 -15.00 1.37
N ALA A 23 6.27 -14.34 0.81
CA ALA A 23 4.97 -14.96 0.61
C ALA A 23 4.96 -15.88 -0.62
N SER A 24 3.98 -16.78 -0.69
CA SER A 24 3.77 -17.64 -1.87
C SER A 24 3.12 -16.91 -3.04
N ARG A 25 2.42 -15.80 -2.79
CA ARG A 25 1.75 -14.95 -3.78
C ARG A 25 1.68 -13.50 -3.29
N ASP A 26 1.47 -12.57 -4.22
CA ASP A 26 1.25 -11.16 -3.91
C ASP A 26 -0.23 -10.92 -3.62
N GLU A 27 -0.55 -10.53 -2.40
CA GLU A 27 -1.94 -10.36 -1.97
C GLU A 27 -2.09 -9.38 -0.80
N PHE A 28 -3.27 -8.78 -0.72
CA PHE A 28 -3.72 -8.07 0.47
C PHE A 28 -4.13 -9.09 1.53
N ALA A 29 -3.37 -9.18 2.61
CA ALA A 29 -3.57 -10.15 3.68
C ALA A 29 -4.45 -9.61 4.83
N GLY A 30 -5.26 -8.58 4.57
CA GLY A 30 -6.11 -7.92 5.55
C GLY A 30 -5.38 -6.87 6.39
N LEU A 31 -5.85 -6.66 7.62
CA LEU A 31 -5.28 -5.66 8.53
C LEU A 31 -4.33 -6.30 9.54
N HIS A 32 -3.25 -5.60 9.85
CA HIS A 32 -2.33 -5.92 10.93
C HIS A 32 -2.30 -4.74 11.90
N GLY A 33 -3.16 -4.78 12.91
CA GLY A 33 -3.47 -3.61 13.74
C GLY A 33 -4.05 -2.49 12.87
N ASP A 34 -3.44 -1.31 12.95
CA ASP A 34 -3.85 -0.10 12.22
C ASP A 34 -3.22 0.03 10.82
N ARG A 35 -2.78 -1.08 10.22
CA ARG A 35 -2.04 -1.08 8.94
C ARG A 35 -2.52 -2.15 7.98
N LEU A 36 -2.42 -1.86 6.68
CA LEU A 36 -2.75 -2.81 5.64
C LEU A 36 -1.63 -3.83 5.48
N LYS A 37 -1.91 -5.08 5.79
CA LYS A 37 -0.95 -6.17 5.62
C LYS A 37 -0.88 -6.56 4.15
N ILE A 38 0.31 -6.47 3.56
CA ILE A 38 0.56 -6.85 2.17
C ILE A 38 1.62 -7.94 2.17
N ARG A 39 1.27 -9.07 1.57
CA ARG A 39 2.18 -10.18 1.35
C ARG A 39 2.81 -10.01 -0.02
N LEU A 40 4.14 -10.08 -0.07
CA LEU A 40 4.89 -10.02 -1.32
C LEU A 40 5.82 -11.23 -1.43
N THR A 41 5.91 -11.77 -2.63
CA THR A 41 6.88 -12.82 -3.01
C THR A 41 8.31 -12.28 -3.01
N ALA A 42 8.47 -10.97 -3.23
CA ALA A 42 9.76 -10.31 -3.25
C ALA A 42 10.59 -10.59 -1.97
N PRO A 43 11.91 -10.80 -2.12
CA PRO A 43 12.79 -11.00 -0.98
C PRO A 43 12.88 -9.73 -0.13
N PRO A 44 13.22 -9.84 1.18
CA PRO A 44 13.37 -8.70 2.09
C PRO A 44 14.64 -7.88 1.83
N VAL A 45 15.06 -7.76 0.57
CA VAL A 45 16.19 -6.93 0.17
C VAL A 45 15.64 -5.53 -0.15
N GLU A 46 16.21 -4.52 0.51
CA GLU A 46 15.87 -3.12 0.29
C GLU A 46 15.97 -2.77 -1.21
N GLY A 47 15.02 -1.98 -1.70
CA GLY A 47 14.87 -1.65 -3.13
C GLY A 47 13.98 -2.64 -3.90
N LYS A 48 14.25 -3.95 -3.84
CA LYS A 48 13.42 -4.95 -4.55
C LYS A 48 12.01 -5.04 -3.96
N ALA A 49 11.90 -5.04 -2.64
CA ALA A 49 10.60 -5.04 -1.95
C ALA A 49 9.81 -3.74 -2.22
N ASN A 50 10.50 -2.60 -2.31
CA ASN A 50 9.86 -1.30 -2.57
C ASN A 50 9.34 -1.25 -4.02
N ALA A 51 10.17 -1.58 -5.00
CA ALA A 51 9.77 -1.61 -6.40
C ALA A 51 8.57 -2.56 -6.63
N HIS A 52 8.59 -3.72 -5.97
CA HIS A 52 7.50 -4.68 -6.07
C HIS A 52 6.21 -4.18 -5.42
N LEU A 53 6.30 -3.56 -4.24
CA LEU A 53 5.16 -2.91 -3.58
C LEU A 53 4.54 -1.82 -4.46
N LEU A 54 5.36 -0.92 -5.02
CA LEU A 54 4.89 0.17 -5.86
C LEU A 54 4.18 -0.36 -7.11
N ALA A 55 4.71 -1.42 -7.73
CA ALA A 55 4.08 -2.08 -8.87
C ALA A 55 2.73 -2.72 -8.50
N PHE A 56 2.70 -3.47 -7.40
CA PHE A 56 1.49 -4.13 -6.91
C PHE A 56 0.37 -3.12 -6.57
N LEU A 57 0.72 -2.01 -5.90
CA LEU A 57 -0.25 -0.95 -5.58
C LEU A 57 -0.69 -0.20 -6.84
N ALA A 58 0.20 0.06 -7.79
CA ALA A 58 -0.15 0.73 -9.04
C ALA A 58 -1.24 -0.06 -9.79
N GLU A 59 -1.07 -1.37 -9.93
CA GLU A 59 -2.05 -2.25 -10.56
C GLU A 59 -3.36 -2.33 -9.76
N ALA A 60 -3.28 -2.52 -8.44
CA ALA A 60 -4.47 -2.63 -7.60
C ALA A 60 -5.36 -1.38 -7.64
N PHE A 61 -4.75 -0.19 -7.71
CA PHE A 61 -5.44 1.10 -7.73
C PHE A 61 -5.64 1.69 -9.14
N GLY A 62 -5.22 0.96 -10.20
CA GLY A 62 -5.41 1.35 -11.59
C GLY A 62 -4.64 2.61 -12.00
N VAL A 63 -3.47 2.84 -11.42
CA VAL A 63 -2.60 3.99 -11.72
C VAL A 63 -1.24 3.54 -12.26
N SER A 64 -0.45 4.46 -12.80
CA SER A 64 0.91 4.17 -13.21
C SER A 64 1.85 4.07 -11.99
N LYS A 65 2.97 3.36 -12.15
CA LYS A 65 4.02 3.29 -11.11
C LYS A 65 4.57 4.68 -10.73
N SER A 66 4.57 5.64 -11.66
CA SER A 66 5.01 7.02 -11.39
C SER A 66 4.03 7.80 -10.50
N GLN A 67 2.78 7.36 -10.38
CA GLN A 67 1.79 7.92 -9.47
C GLN A 67 1.81 7.28 -8.08
N VAL A 68 2.61 6.24 -7.87
CA VAL A 68 2.79 5.60 -6.58
C VAL A 68 4.17 5.94 -6.04
N SER A 69 4.24 6.62 -4.90
CA SER A 69 5.50 7.01 -4.26
C SER A 69 5.57 6.51 -2.82
N LEU A 70 6.76 6.09 -2.40
CA LEU A 70 7.01 5.72 -1.01
C LEU A 70 7.33 6.99 -0.22
N GLU A 71 6.50 7.35 0.76
CA GLU A 71 6.67 8.54 1.61
C GLU A 71 7.62 8.25 2.78
N SER A 72 7.56 7.05 3.35
CA SER A 72 8.43 6.67 4.46
C SER A 72 8.47 5.17 4.68
N GLY A 73 9.47 4.74 5.44
CA GLY A 73 9.63 3.34 5.84
C GLY A 73 10.56 2.53 4.96
N GLU A 74 11.42 3.16 4.16
CA GLU A 74 12.40 2.48 3.29
C GLU A 74 13.17 1.35 4.01
N LEU A 75 13.62 1.61 5.23
CA LEU A 75 14.42 0.71 6.06
C LEU A 75 13.63 -0.33 6.87
N ASN A 76 12.29 -0.30 6.86
CA ASN A 76 11.47 -1.17 7.72
C ASN A 76 10.32 -1.85 6.94
N ARG A 77 9.71 -2.89 7.51
CA ARG A 77 8.52 -3.57 6.96
C ARG A 77 7.29 -2.67 6.93
N GLN A 78 7.35 -1.62 7.73
CA GLN A 78 6.34 -0.59 7.87
C GLN A 78 6.53 0.47 6.80
N LYS A 79 5.65 0.52 5.80
CA LYS A 79 5.73 1.44 4.67
C LYS A 79 4.59 2.45 4.70
N ARG A 80 4.84 3.69 4.29
CA ARG A 80 3.79 4.64 3.92
C ARG A 80 3.91 4.97 2.45
N VAL A 81 2.84 4.76 1.70
CA VAL A 81 2.80 4.96 0.25
C VAL A 81 1.74 6.00 -0.07
N ARG A 82 2.07 6.94 -0.97
CA ARG A 82 1.14 7.87 -1.57
C ARG A 82 0.77 7.37 -2.95
N ILE A 83 -0.53 7.36 -3.25
CA ILE A 83 -1.09 7.01 -4.55
C ILE A 83 -1.80 8.26 -5.08
N ARG A 84 -1.30 8.81 -6.18
CA ARG A 84 -1.86 10.01 -6.80
C ARG A 84 -3.04 9.64 -7.69
N HIS A 85 -4.18 10.30 -7.48
CA HIS A 85 -5.43 10.10 -8.24
C HIS A 85 -5.77 8.61 -8.52
N PRO A 86 -5.99 7.77 -7.48
CA PRO A 86 -6.37 6.38 -7.66
C PRO A 86 -7.62 6.26 -8.55
N ARG A 87 -7.53 5.47 -9.61
CA ARG A 87 -8.62 5.31 -10.60
C ARG A 87 -9.66 4.29 -10.16
N GLN A 88 -9.24 3.32 -9.35
CA GLN A 88 -10.10 2.31 -8.77
C GLN A 88 -9.66 2.02 -7.34
N LEU A 89 -10.59 1.52 -6.54
CA LEU A 89 -10.33 1.11 -5.16
C LEU A 89 -10.55 -0.39 -5.07
N PRO A 90 -9.52 -1.19 -4.73
CA PRO A 90 -9.70 -2.61 -4.48
C PRO A 90 -10.61 -2.81 -3.25
N ALA A 91 -11.30 -3.94 -3.20
CA ALA A 91 -12.14 -4.32 -2.06
C ALA A 91 -11.27 -4.61 -0.82
N LEU A 92 -10.92 -3.56 -0.08
CA LEU A 92 -10.10 -3.64 1.12
C LEU A 92 -10.93 -3.32 2.37
N PRO A 93 -10.66 -3.98 3.52
CA PRO A 93 -11.47 -3.79 4.72
C PRO A 93 -11.49 -2.33 5.18
N GLY A 94 -12.63 -1.66 5.12
CA GLY A 94 -12.78 -0.27 5.56
C GLY A 94 -12.23 0.80 4.61
N LEU A 95 -11.63 0.44 3.47
CA LEU A 95 -11.25 1.42 2.45
C LEU A 95 -12.52 1.96 1.81
N THR A 96 -12.77 3.25 1.99
CA THR A 96 -13.90 3.94 1.38
C THR A 96 -13.42 4.96 0.35
N ALA A 97 -14.28 5.24 -0.63
CA ALA A 97 -14.08 6.35 -1.53
C ALA A 97 -13.92 7.67 -0.75
N ARG A 98 -13.30 8.66 -1.42
CA ARG A 98 -13.10 9.99 -0.86
C ARG A 98 -14.43 10.51 -0.28
N PRO A 99 -14.49 10.89 1.01
CA PRO A 99 -15.65 11.59 1.52
C PRO A 99 -15.80 12.90 0.76
N ALA A 100 -17.00 13.14 0.23
CA ALA A 100 -17.32 14.33 -0.56
C ALA A 100 -17.12 15.62 0.24
#